data_AF-A0AAN7W0Y9-F1
#
_entry.id   AF-A0AAN7W0Y9-F1
#
_cell.length_a   1.000
_cell.length_b   1.000
_cell.length_c   1.000
_cell.angle_alpha   90.00
_cell.angle_beta   90.00
_cell.angle_gamma   90.00
#
_symmetry.space_group_name_H-M   'P 1'
#
loop_
_entity.id
_entity.type
_entity.pdbx_description
1 polymer ?
#
loop_
_entity_poly.entity_id
_entity_poly.type
_entity_poly.pdbx_seq_one_letter_code
_entity_poly.pdbx_strand_id
1 'polypeptide(L)'
;MRFTAIISTLVPAFASAALTYNVTQALAPGEFEKYHCLTTAKWNAMIPACIRQCQIQANKGDGCAYDDFACHSVNYQVFSDIIEPCVFPPSLGGHGTCTLAELGAARPLVQDMGNFFNATLYAAYAGCPIKLSPLKTLGIVAKEQTKVTY
;
A
#
# COMPACT_ATOMS: atom_id res chain seq x y z
N MET A 1 -13.70 0.90 35.43
CA MET A 1 -13.10 1.66 36.54
C MET A 1 -12.21 2.73 35.96
N ARG A 2 -12.51 4.01 36.20
CA ARG A 2 -11.70 5.15 35.76
C ARG A 2 -10.59 5.37 36.79
N PHE A 3 -9.34 5.44 36.34
CA PHE A 3 -8.25 6.02 37.10
C PHE A 3 -7.78 7.28 36.36
N THR A 4 -7.74 8.39 37.09
CA THR A 4 -7.33 9.72 36.63
C THR A 4 -5.88 9.98 37.04
N ALA A 5 -5.20 10.87 36.29
CA ALA A 5 -3.80 11.35 36.38
C ALA A 5 -2.83 10.51 35.52
N ILE A 6 -2.17 11.05 34.50
CA ILE A 6 -1.41 12.32 34.42
C ILE A 6 -1.70 13.02 33.08
N ILE A 7 -1.93 14.34 33.12
CA ILE A 7 -1.96 15.19 31.92
C ILE A 7 -0.51 15.36 31.44
N SER A 8 -0.02 14.39 30.68
CA SER A 8 1.00 14.67 29.67
C SER A 8 0.22 15.19 28.47
N THR A 9 0.44 16.45 28.10
CA THR A 9 0.14 16.93 26.76
C THR A 9 0.99 16.13 25.80
N LEU A 10 0.50 14.95 25.40
CA LEU A 10 0.86 14.32 24.17
C LEU A 10 0.51 15.35 23.10
N VAL A 11 1.52 16.12 22.69
CA VAL A 11 1.52 16.64 21.32
C VAL A 11 1.18 15.41 20.49
N PRO A 12 0.05 15.38 19.76
CA PRO A 12 -0.10 14.36 18.77
C PRO A 12 1.08 14.61 17.83
N ALA A 13 2.11 13.78 17.95
CA ALA A 13 2.98 13.56 16.82
C ALA A 13 2.00 13.06 15.77
N PHE A 14 1.54 13.97 14.92
CA PHE A 14 1.02 13.63 13.62
C PHE A 14 2.18 12.88 13.00
N ALA A 15 2.20 11.56 13.20
CA ALA A 15 3.05 10.68 12.44
C ALA A 15 2.54 10.87 11.02
N SER A 16 3.12 11.83 10.30
CA SER A 16 3.01 11.86 8.86
C SER A 16 3.41 10.46 8.41
N ALA A 17 2.55 9.76 7.69
CA ALA A 17 2.96 8.55 7.00
C ALA A 17 4.23 8.93 6.23
N ALA A 18 5.35 8.30 6.60
CA ALA A 18 6.62 8.56 5.95
C ALA A 18 6.72 7.57 4.80
N LEU A 19 6.85 8.07 3.57
CA LEU A 19 7.15 7.24 2.40
C LEU A 19 8.53 6.62 2.63
N THR A 20 8.53 5.36 3.05
CA THR A 20 9.76 4.62 3.36
C THR A 20 9.98 3.56 2.31
N TYR A 21 11.18 3.55 1.73
CA TYR A 21 11.59 2.51 0.79
C TYR A 21 13.08 2.23 0.87
N ASN A 22 13.46 1.01 0.50
CA ASN A 22 14.82 0.55 0.33
C ASN A 22 15.12 0.41 -1.16
N VAL A 23 16.11 1.16 -1.65
CA VAL A 23 16.48 1.21 -3.06
C VAL A 23 17.08 -0.11 -3.54
N THR A 24 17.93 -0.75 -2.73
CA THR A 24 18.56 -2.03 -3.10
C THR A 24 17.53 -3.13 -3.27
N GLN A 25 16.54 -3.21 -2.37
CA GLN A 25 15.43 -4.15 -2.47
C GLN A 25 14.52 -3.80 -3.66
N ALA A 26 14.20 -2.52 -3.86
CA ALA A 26 13.34 -2.10 -4.98
C ALA A 26 13.96 -2.39 -6.35
N LEU A 27 15.29 -2.31 -6.45
CA LEU A 27 16.03 -2.54 -7.70
C LEU A 27 16.67 -3.93 -7.75
N ALA A 28 16.26 -4.85 -6.88
CA ALA A 28 16.76 -6.21 -6.89
C ALA A 28 16.44 -6.89 -8.24
N PRO A 29 17.29 -7.82 -8.71
CA PRO A 29 17.06 -8.53 -9.96
C PRO A 29 15.67 -9.18 -10.01
N GLY A 30 14.92 -8.93 -11.09
CA GLY A 30 13.57 -9.47 -11.31
C GLY A 30 12.42 -8.57 -10.84
N GLU A 31 12.66 -7.61 -9.93
CA GLU A 31 11.58 -6.75 -9.40
C GLU A 31 10.97 -5.85 -10.49
N PHE A 32 11.80 -5.30 -11.39
CA PHE A 32 11.30 -4.53 -12.52
C PHE A 32 10.42 -5.39 -13.46
N GLU A 33 10.86 -6.60 -13.82
CA GLU A 33 10.06 -7.50 -14.68
C GLU A 33 8.73 -7.89 -14.01
N LYS A 34 8.77 -8.11 -12.70
CA LYS A 34 7.62 -8.50 -11.88
C LYS A 34 6.55 -7.40 -11.80
N TYR A 35 6.96 -6.13 -11.66
CA TYR A 35 6.04 -5.03 -11.37
C TYR A 35 5.90 -3.98 -12.47
N HIS A 36 6.72 -4.00 -13.52
CA HIS A 36 6.55 -3.10 -14.66
C HIS A 36 5.19 -3.32 -15.35
N CYS A 37 4.48 -2.23 -15.61
CA CYS A 37 3.10 -2.26 -16.09
C CYS A 37 2.18 -3.19 -15.26
N LEU A 38 2.32 -3.18 -13.93
CA LEU A 38 1.45 -3.96 -13.05
C LEU A 38 0.00 -3.48 -13.19
N THR A 39 -0.92 -4.43 -13.34
CA THR A 39 -2.37 -4.20 -13.36
C THR A 39 -3.02 -4.98 -12.23
N THR A 40 -4.24 -4.61 -11.87
CA THR A 40 -5.01 -5.30 -10.83
C THR A 40 -5.24 -6.77 -11.19
N ALA A 41 -5.38 -7.08 -12.48
CA ALA A 41 -5.51 -8.46 -12.96
C ALA A 41 -4.23 -9.27 -12.68
N LYS A 42 -3.05 -8.73 -13.01
CA LYS A 42 -1.75 -9.36 -12.71
C LYS A 42 -1.53 -9.49 -11.21
N TRP A 43 -1.83 -8.43 -10.45
CA TRP A 43 -1.70 -8.43 -9.00
C TRP A 43 -2.59 -9.50 -8.35
N ASN A 44 -3.86 -9.58 -8.72
CA ASN A 44 -4.79 -10.59 -8.23
C ASN A 44 -4.36 -12.03 -8.51
N ALA A 45 -3.57 -12.27 -9.57
CA ALA A 45 -3.02 -13.58 -9.85
C ALA A 45 -1.90 -13.99 -8.87
N MET A 46 -1.21 -13.01 -8.26
CA MET A 46 -0.11 -13.25 -7.32
C MET A 46 -0.57 -13.37 -5.86
N ILE A 47 -1.67 -12.73 -5.48
CA ILE A 47 -2.16 -12.71 -4.09
C ILE A 47 -3.18 -13.83 -3.78
N PRO A 48 -3.30 -14.23 -2.49
CA PRO A 48 -4.32 -15.15 -2.02
C PRO A 48 -5.73 -14.76 -2.45
N ALA A 49 -6.54 -15.78 -2.76
CA ALA A 49 -7.90 -15.58 -3.25
C ALA A 49 -8.79 -14.78 -2.29
N CYS A 50 -8.60 -14.96 -0.98
CA CYS A 50 -9.37 -14.26 0.05
C CYS A 50 -9.20 -12.73 0.00
N ILE A 51 -8.09 -12.21 -0.54
CA ILE A 51 -7.77 -10.77 -0.59
C ILE A 51 -8.35 -10.10 -1.85
N ARG A 52 -8.54 -10.85 -2.94
CA ARG A 52 -8.79 -10.29 -4.29
C ARG A 52 -10.00 -9.36 -4.36
N GLN A 53 -11.11 -9.72 -3.73
CA GLN A 53 -12.31 -8.87 -3.75
C GLN A 53 -12.10 -7.58 -2.96
N CYS A 54 -11.46 -7.65 -1.80
CA CYS A 54 -11.10 -6.48 -1.00
C CYS A 54 -10.12 -5.57 -1.74
N GLN A 55 -9.14 -6.14 -2.44
CA GLN A 55 -8.23 -5.38 -3.31
C GLN A 55 -9.00 -4.62 -4.39
N ILE A 56 -9.94 -5.28 -5.09
CA ILE A 56 -10.75 -4.63 -6.13
C ILE A 56 -11.56 -3.47 -5.54
N GLN A 57 -12.10 -3.62 -4.32
CA GLN A 57 -12.85 -2.56 -3.64
C GLN A 57 -11.94 -1.40 -3.25
N ALA A 58 -10.77 -1.68 -2.67
CA ALA A 58 -9.78 -0.67 -2.30
C ALA A 58 -9.28 0.11 -3.53
N ASN A 59 -8.93 -0.57 -4.62
CA ASN A 59 -8.51 0.07 -5.87
C ASN A 59 -9.59 0.99 -6.48
N LYS A 60 -10.87 0.73 -6.19
CA LYS A 60 -11.99 1.59 -6.62
C LYS A 60 -12.26 2.75 -5.65
N GLY A 61 -11.98 2.53 -4.37
CA GLY A 61 -12.43 3.41 -3.29
C GLY A 61 -11.40 4.41 -2.80
N ASP A 62 -10.11 4.16 -3.04
CA ASP A 62 -9.04 5.01 -2.49
C ASP A 62 -8.84 6.32 -3.27
N GLY A 63 -9.51 6.49 -4.41
CA GLY A 63 -9.46 7.68 -5.26
C GLY A 63 -8.26 7.76 -6.20
N CYS A 64 -7.46 6.70 -6.30
CA CYS A 64 -6.49 6.50 -7.37
C CYS A 64 -7.17 5.87 -8.60
N ALA A 65 -6.51 5.92 -9.75
CA ALA A 65 -6.90 5.15 -10.93
C ALA A 65 -6.69 3.66 -10.63
N TYR A 66 -7.62 2.82 -11.11
CA TYR A 66 -7.77 1.43 -10.69
C TYR A 66 -6.52 0.54 -10.79
N ASP A 67 -5.65 0.79 -11.77
CA ASP A 67 -4.41 0.03 -11.99
C ASP A 67 -3.15 0.83 -11.62
N ASP A 68 -3.29 1.97 -10.93
CA ASP A 68 -2.18 2.85 -10.55
C ASP A 68 -1.62 2.43 -9.18
N PHE A 69 -0.80 1.37 -9.17
CA PHE A 69 -0.17 0.87 -7.95
C PHE A 69 0.87 1.83 -7.36
N ALA A 70 1.39 2.78 -8.15
CA ALA A 70 2.21 3.87 -7.61
C ALA A 70 1.38 4.79 -6.71
N CYS A 71 0.18 5.18 -7.17
CA CYS A 71 -0.74 5.96 -6.36
C CYS A 71 -1.25 5.17 -5.16
N HIS A 72 -1.68 3.92 -5.33
CA HIS A 72 -2.16 3.08 -4.22
C HIS A 72 -1.09 2.91 -3.11
N SER A 73 0.19 2.77 -3.50
CA SER A 73 1.30 2.59 -2.56
C SER A 73 1.63 3.85 -1.77
N VAL A 74 1.63 5.03 -2.39
CA VAL A 74 1.84 6.29 -1.65
C VAL A 74 0.59 6.70 -0.87
N ASN A 75 -0.61 6.35 -1.35
CA ASN A 75 -1.90 6.57 -0.68
C ASN A 75 -2.20 5.50 0.36
N TYR A 76 -1.15 4.92 0.98
CA TYR A 76 -1.22 3.72 1.81
C TYR A 76 -2.28 3.82 2.90
N GLN A 77 -2.34 4.94 3.64
CA GLN A 77 -3.30 5.05 4.74
C GLN A 77 -4.74 4.92 4.25
N VAL A 78 -5.12 5.64 3.19
CA VAL A 78 -6.47 5.58 2.63
C VAL A 78 -6.75 4.19 2.05
N PHE A 79 -5.76 3.59 1.41
CA PHE A 79 -5.87 2.24 0.87
C PHE A 79 -6.08 1.20 1.99
N SER A 80 -5.28 1.26 3.05
CA SER A 80 -5.34 0.42 4.26
C SER A 80 -6.68 0.55 4.97
N ASP A 81 -7.18 1.78 5.15
CA ASP A 81 -8.47 2.04 5.80
C ASP A 81 -9.65 1.34 5.08
N ILE A 82 -9.49 1.00 3.80
CA ILE A 82 -10.48 0.27 3.01
C ILE A 82 -10.19 -1.24 3.01
N ILE A 83 -8.96 -1.65 2.71
CA ILE A 83 -8.66 -3.07 2.51
C ILE A 83 -8.57 -3.84 3.82
N GLU A 84 -7.99 -3.25 4.88
CA GLU A 84 -7.71 -3.95 6.14
C GLU A 84 -8.99 -4.44 6.83
N PRO A 85 -10.04 -3.61 7.02
CA PRO A 85 -11.30 -4.11 7.58
C PRO A 85 -11.91 -5.26 6.74
N CYS A 86 -11.74 -5.23 5.43
CA CYS A 86 -12.29 -6.23 4.52
C CYS A 86 -11.52 -7.55 4.54
N VAL A 87 -10.19 -7.52 4.64
CA VAL A 87 -9.37 -8.75 4.61
C VAL A 87 -9.15 -9.34 6.00
N PHE A 88 -9.04 -8.51 7.04
CA PHE A 88 -8.71 -8.98 8.37
C PHE A 88 -9.86 -9.75 9.01
N PRO A 89 -9.60 -10.91 9.63
CA PRO A 89 -10.59 -11.62 10.41
C PRO A 89 -10.99 -10.81 11.65
N PRO A 90 -12.11 -11.14 12.31
CA PRO A 90 -12.56 -10.48 13.54
C PRO A 90 -11.50 -10.44 14.65
N SER A 91 -10.63 -11.45 14.74
CA SER A 91 -9.52 -11.48 15.70
C SER A 91 -8.47 -10.39 15.49
N LEU A 92 -8.44 -9.77 14.31
CA LEU A 92 -7.59 -8.64 13.94
C LEU A 92 -8.39 -7.34 13.76
N GLY A 93 -9.65 -7.30 14.19
CA GLY A 93 -10.50 -6.10 14.14
C GLY A 93 -11.19 -5.84 12.80
N GLY A 94 -11.12 -6.77 11.85
CA GLY A 94 -11.85 -6.68 10.58
C GLY A 94 -13.14 -7.51 10.56
N HIS A 95 -13.71 -7.64 9.37
CA HIS A 95 -14.91 -8.45 9.08
C HIS A 95 -14.66 -9.46 7.95
N GLY A 96 -13.40 -9.63 7.55
CA GLY A 96 -12.97 -10.56 6.51
C GLY A 96 -12.89 -12.01 6.98
N THR A 97 -12.58 -12.89 6.02
CA THR A 97 -12.45 -14.33 6.26
C THR A 97 -11.05 -14.86 5.93
N CYS A 98 -10.08 -13.99 5.61
CA CYS A 98 -8.71 -14.44 5.39
C CYS A 98 -8.12 -15.04 6.67
N THR A 99 -7.43 -16.14 6.52
CA THR A 99 -6.67 -16.76 7.61
C THR A 99 -5.36 -16.00 7.87
N LEU A 100 -4.81 -16.14 9.08
CA LEU A 100 -3.48 -15.58 9.39
C LEU A 100 -2.38 -16.13 8.47
N ALA A 101 -2.52 -17.38 7.99
CA ALA A 101 -1.60 -17.97 7.04
C ALA A 101 -1.65 -17.28 5.67
N GLU A 102 -2.85 -17.01 5.15
CA GLU A 102 -3.02 -16.27 3.89
C GLU A 102 -2.52 -14.83 4.00
N LEU A 103 -2.84 -14.14 5.10
CA LEU A 103 -2.32 -12.79 5.37
C LEU A 103 -0.79 -12.79 5.51
N GLY A 104 -0.23 -13.82 6.15
CA GLY A 104 1.21 -14.02 6.26
C GLY A 104 1.89 -14.24 4.91
N ALA A 105 1.26 -15.00 4.01
CA ALA A 105 1.75 -15.21 2.64
C ALA A 105 1.64 -13.94 1.77
N ALA A 106 0.61 -13.12 1.98
CA ALA A 106 0.42 -11.88 1.23
C ALA A 106 1.35 -10.74 1.67
N ARG A 107 1.71 -10.69 2.96
CA ARG A 107 2.53 -9.61 3.53
C ARG A 107 3.81 -9.32 2.75
N PRO A 108 4.70 -10.28 2.46
CA PRO A 108 5.92 -9.99 1.71
C PRO A 108 5.62 -9.49 0.29
N LEU A 109 4.59 -10.00 -0.38
CA LEU A 109 4.20 -9.53 -1.71
C LEU A 109 3.79 -8.05 -1.69
N VAL A 110 2.92 -7.67 -0.74
CA VAL A 110 2.44 -6.29 -0.58
C VAL A 110 3.61 -5.37 -0.22
N GLN A 111 4.50 -5.82 0.67
CA GLN A 111 5.67 -5.06 1.09
C GLN A 111 6.64 -4.82 -0.08
N ASP A 112 6.97 -5.85 -0.85
CA ASP A 112 7.87 -5.74 -1.99
C ASP A 112 7.28 -4.83 -3.07
N MET A 113 5.99 -5.02 -3.40
CA MET A 113 5.28 -4.19 -4.36
C MET A 113 5.24 -2.72 -3.92
N GLY A 114 4.94 -2.45 -2.64
CA GLY A 114 4.90 -1.10 -2.10
C GLY A 114 6.27 -0.45 -2.09
N ASN A 115 7.31 -1.22 -1.71
CA ASN A 115 8.69 -0.77 -1.74
C ASN A 115 9.14 -0.39 -3.16
N PHE A 116 8.85 -1.25 -4.14
CA PHE A 116 9.16 -1.01 -5.55
C PHE A 116 8.49 0.26 -6.08
N PHE A 117 7.18 0.41 -5.86
CA PHE A 117 6.44 1.56 -6.38
C PHE A 117 6.73 2.87 -5.61
N ASN A 118 7.03 2.81 -4.32
CA ASN A 118 7.48 3.99 -3.58
C ASN A 118 8.86 4.47 -4.05
N ALA A 119 9.74 3.54 -4.47
CA ALA A 119 11.06 3.89 -4.99
C ALA A 119 11.03 4.37 -6.45
N THR A 120 10.16 3.80 -7.29
CA THR A 120 10.17 4.03 -8.75
C THR A 120 9.05 4.96 -9.24
N LEU A 121 7.97 5.09 -8.48
CA LEU A 121 6.75 5.83 -8.84
C LEU A 121 6.32 5.49 -10.29
N TYR A 122 6.22 6.49 -11.15
CA TYR A 122 5.80 6.33 -12.54
C TYR A 122 6.91 5.90 -13.50
N ALA A 123 8.17 5.81 -13.06
CA ALA A 123 9.21 5.20 -13.89
C ALA A 123 8.87 3.72 -14.19
N ALA A 124 8.24 3.03 -13.23
CA ALA A 124 7.73 1.67 -13.42
C ALA A 124 6.58 1.55 -14.44
N TYR A 125 5.96 2.67 -14.82
CA TYR A 125 4.88 2.72 -15.80
C TYR A 125 5.29 3.32 -17.15
N ALA A 126 6.57 3.61 -17.37
CA ALA A 126 7.06 4.19 -18.62
C ALA A 126 6.69 3.30 -19.83
N GLY A 127 5.91 3.82 -20.77
CA GLY A 127 5.46 3.08 -21.97
C GLY A 127 4.26 2.15 -21.75
N CYS A 128 3.70 2.09 -20.54
CA CYS A 128 2.51 1.29 -20.26
C CYS A 128 1.22 2.04 -20.63
N PRO A 129 0.24 1.41 -21.30
CA PRO A 129 -1.05 2.04 -21.62
C PRO A 129 -2.02 1.98 -20.43
N ILE A 130 -1.63 2.55 -19.29
CA ILE A 130 -2.40 2.53 -18.03
C ILE A 130 -2.78 3.96 -17.65
N LYS A 131 -4.01 4.14 -17.15
CA LYS A 131 -4.45 5.41 -16.59
C LYS A 131 -3.78 5.63 -15.24
N LEU A 132 -3.12 6.78 -15.07
CA LEU A 132 -2.42 7.17 -13.85
C LEU A 132 -3.11 8.37 -13.16
N SER A 133 -2.70 8.63 -11.92
CA SER A 133 -3.28 9.62 -10.99
C SER A 133 -2.27 10.69 -10.54
N PRO A 134 -1.53 11.34 -11.47
CA PRO A 134 -0.31 12.06 -11.11
C PRO A 134 -0.50 13.20 -10.14
N LEU A 135 -1.61 13.94 -10.23
CA LEU A 135 -1.91 15.03 -9.31
C LEU A 135 -2.08 14.53 -7.86
N LYS A 136 -2.71 13.37 -7.68
CA LYS A 136 -2.90 12.77 -6.35
C LYS A 136 -1.58 12.24 -5.81
N THR A 137 -0.90 11.41 -6.60
CA THR A 137 0.39 10.80 -6.22
C THR A 137 1.42 11.86 -5.84
N LEU A 138 1.66 12.84 -6.72
CA LEU A 138 2.62 13.92 -6.45
C LEU A 138 2.16 14.83 -5.32
N GLY A 139 0.85 15.04 -5.17
CA GLY A 139 0.29 15.81 -4.06
C GLY A 139 0.47 15.16 -2.69
N ILE A 140 0.51 13.82 -2.62
CA ILE A 140 0.84 13.06 -1.41
C ILE A 140 2.35 13.11 -1.17
N VAL A 141 3.14 12.74 -2.19
CA VAL A 141 4.62 12.73 -2.11
C VAL A 141 5.19 14.09 -1.69
N ALA A 142 4.63 15.20 -2.17
CA ALA A 142 5.09 16.54 -1.81
C ALA A 142 4.80 16.93 -0.34
N LYS A 143 3.92 16.21 0.36
CA LYS A 143 3.50 16.50 1.74
C LYS A 143 4.07 15.52 2.76
N GLU A 144 4.49 14.34 2.32
CA GLU A 144 5.01 13.29 3.19
C GLU A 144 6.53 13.34 3.28
N GLN A 145 7.06 13.04 4.48
CA GLN A 145 8.50 12.87 4.64
C GLN A 145 8.94 11.58 3.93
N THR A 146 9.97 11.66 3.09
CA THR A 146 10.54 10.48 2.46
C THR A 146 11.74 9.97 3.26
N LYS A 147 11.73 8.69 3.61
CA LYS A 147 12.86 7.99 4.22
C LYS A 147 13.41 6.96 3.24
N VAL A 148 14.55 7.29 2.65
CA VAL A 148 15.26 6.39 1.73
C VAL A 148 16.28 5.58 2.51
N THR A 149 16.30 4.27 2.28
CA THR A 149 17.34 3.36 2.77
C THR A 149 17.96 2.60 1.59
N TYR A 150 19.09 1.93 1.83
CA TYR A 150 19.85 1.16 0.86
C TYR A 150 20.18 -0.20 1.45
#